data_AF-A0A6I2RKR5-F1
#
_entry.id   AF-A0A6I2RKR5-F1
#
_cell.length_a   1.000
_cell.length_b   1.000
_cell.length_c   1.000
_cell.angle_alpha   90.00
_cell.angle_beta   90.00
_cell.angle_gamma   90.00
#
_symmetry.space_group_name_H-M   'P 1'
#
loop_
_entity.id
_entity.type
_entity.pdbx_description
1 polymer ?
#
loop_
_entity_poly.entity_id
_entity_poly.type
_entity_poly.pdbx_seq_one_letter_code
_entity_poly.pdbx_strand_id
1 'polypeptide(L)'
;MGIFDKLKHSAMDTVMTAATSIGNKSEAFTFAALPESLAEMQALPQATLDTPFQTAALTVLALCAYAADRQIGQDMLNWLRGPRPLNGQDISFLNDRLRDGKTYLPFTYFVGSTPDNNYTPTQPYTIRVESNHVSVEEQGYMKLFIPCGGADDPRPIKLRQRVSDGKWFLWEQYLLTGVRTPKAADPWA
;
A
#
# COMPACT_ATOMS: atom_id res chain seq x y z
N MET A 1 -37.59 16.26 -9.89
CA MET A 1 -36.15 16.05 -9.67
C MET A 1 -35.48 17.41 -9.56
N GLY A 2 -34.68 17.63 -8.51
CA GLY A 2 -34.14 18.94 -8.16
C GLY A 2 -32.92 19.31 -9.01
N ILE A 3 -32.63 20.60 -9.16
CA ILE A 3 -31.49 21.09 -9.94
C ILE A 3 -30.13 20.56 -9.44
N PHE A 4 -30.06 20.21 -8.15
CA PHE A 4 -28.86 19.67 -7.49
C PHE A 4 -28.66 18.18 -7.73
N ASP A 5 -29.67 17.43 -8.19
CA ASP A 5 -29.52 16.01 -8.54
C ASP A 5 -28.65 15.84 -9.80
N LYS A 6 -28.68 16.84 -10.71
CA LYS A 6 -27.85 16.88 -11.92
C LYS A 6 -26.36 17.07 -11.61
N LEU A 7 -26.03 17.82 -10.55
CA LEU A 7 -24.65 18.02 -10.12
C LEU A 7 -24.06 16.75 -9.48
N LYS A 8 -24.87 16.00 -8.74
CA LYS A 8 -24.47 14.71 -8.16
C LYS A 8 -24.23 13.66 -9.25
N HIS A 9 -25.14 13.55 -10.22
CA HIS A 9 -24.96 12.62 -11.36
C HIS A 9 -23.77 13.01 -12.22
N SER A 10 -23.58 14.29 -12.55
CA SER A 10 -22.46 14.72 -13.39
C SER A 10 -21.09 14.53 -12.73
N ALA A 11 -20.98 14.75 -11.42
CA ALA A 11 -19.76 14.44 -10.67
C ALA A 11 -19.51 12.93 -10.61
N MET A 12 -20.56 12.11 -10.40
CA MET A 12 -20.47 10.65 -10.39
C MET A 12 -20.09 10.08 -11.77
N ASP A 13 -20.68 10.59 -12.84
CA ASP A 13 -20.36 10.20 -14.23
C ASP A 13 -18.93 10.61 -14.59
N THR A 14 -18.46 11.77 -14.16
CA THR A 14 -17.06 12.21 -14.38
C THR A 14 -16.08 11.31 -13.64
N VAL A 15 -16.40 10.90 -12.40
CA VAL A 15 -15.58 9.95 -11.62
C VAL A 15 -15.63 8.54 -12.24
N MET A 16 -16.77 8.09 -12.76
CA MET A 16 -16.88 6.81 -13.47
C MET A 16 -16.18 6.81 -14.83
N THR A 17 -16.15 7.95 -15.52
CA THR A 17 -15.43 8.11 -16.80
C THR A 17 -13.92 8.13 -16.57
N ALA A 18 -13.44 8.72 -15.46
CA ALA A 18 -12.05 8.59 -15.04
C ALA A 18 -11.71 7.15 -14.61
N ALA A 19 -12.62 6.46 -13.91
CA ALA A 19 -12.45 5.06 -13.49
C ALA A 19 -12.41 4.07 -14.67
N THR A 20 -13.14 4.34 -15.76
CA THR A 20 -13.12 3.52 -17.00
C THR A 20 -11.85 3.73 -17.84
N SER A 21 -11.01 4.71 -17.52
CA SER A 21 -9.71 4.94 -18.16
C SER A 21 -8.52 4.35 -17.40
N ILE A 22 -8.75 3.74 -16.22
CA ILE A 22 -7.71 3.03 -15.47
C ILE A 22 -7.56 1.65 -16.13
N GLY A 23 -6.95 1.63 -17.32
CA GLY A 23 -6.44 0.41 -17.93
C GLY A 23 -5.31 -0.20 -17.09
N ASN A 24 -4.55 -1.11 -17.67
CA ASN A 24 -3.32 -1.59 -17.05
C ASN A 24 -2.35 -0.40 -16.87
N LYS A 25 -2.30 0.18 -15.67
CA LYS A 25 -1.40 1.29 -15.32
C LYS A 25 -0.35 0.77 -14.34
N SER A 26 0.85 1.30 -14.47
CA SER A 26 1.94 1.06 -13.52
C SER A 26 2.56 2.39 -13.13
N GLU A 27 2.67 2.65 -11.83
CA GLU A 27 3.32 3.83 -11.27
C GLU A 27 4.50 3.41 -10.40
N ALA A 28 5.60 4.17 -10.48
CA ALA A 28 6.78 3.98 -9.65
C ALA A 28 6.94 5.16 -8.69
N PHE A 29 7.17 4.84 -7.42
CA PHE A 29 7.39 5.81 -6.35
C PHE A 29 8.79 5.61 -5.79
N THR A 30 9.59 6.67 -5.81
CA THR A 30 10.98 6.64 -5.35
C THR A 30 11.15 7.49 -4.09
N PHE A 31 11.81 6.92 -3.08
CA PHE A 31 12.04 7.50 -1.77
C PHE A 31 13.54 7.49 -1.47
N ALA A 32 14.10 8.64 -1.11
CA ALA A 32 15.51 8.73 -0.74
C ALA A 32 15.81 8.00 0.58
N ALA A 33 14.85 8.00 1.50
CA ALA A 33 14.90 7.31 2.79
C ALA A 33 13.52 6.76 3.15
N LEU A 34 13.47 5.81 4.09
CA LEU A 34 12.23 5.37 4.70
C LEU A 34 11.86 6.35 5.83
N PRO A 35 10.59 6.75 5.97
CA PRO A 35 10.20 7.66 7.04
C PRO A 35 10.35 6.98 8.41
N GLU A 36 10.93 7.69 9.37
CA GLU A 36 11.14 7.22 10.75
C GLU A 36 10.09 7.79 11.72
N SER A 37 9.16 8.61 11.22
CA SER A 37 8.03 9.12 12.00
C SER A 37 6.81 9.43 11.14
N LEU A 38 5.62 9.51 11.76
CA LEU A 38 4.41 9.94 11.05
C LEU A 38 4.59 11.35 10.43
N ALA A 39 5.29 12.25 11.12
CA ALA A 39 5.55 13.59 10.61
C ALA A 39 6.41 13.56 9.32
N GLU A 40 7.45 12.74 9.29
CA GLU A 40 8.26 12.54 8.08
C GLU A 40 7.45 11.91 6.94
N MET A 41 6.60 10.92 7.25
CA MET A 41 5.71 10.34 6.25
C MET A 41 4.75 11.39 5.67
N GLN A 42 4.18 12.25 6.52
CA GLN A 42 3.26 13.32 6.11
C GLN A 42 3.95 14.44 5.32
N ALA A 43 5.27 14.59 5.45
CA ALA A 43 6.06 15.53 4.67
C ALA A 43 6.39 15.04 3.25
N LEU A 44 6.16 13.75 2.94
CA LEU A 44 6.41 13.20 1.61
C LEU A 44 5.46 13.81 0.57
N PRO A 45 5.91 14.07 -0.68
CA PRO A 45 5.05 14.58 -1.75
C PRO A 45 3.84 13.68 -2.04
N GLN A 46 3.96 12.39 -1.77
CA GLN A 46 2.90 11.39 -1.95
C GLN A 46 1.83 11.43 -0.85
N ALA A 47 2.07 12.17 0.24
CA ALA A 47 1.19 12.21 1.41
C ALA A 47 -0.09 13.04 1.22
N THR A 48 -0.37 13.54 0.01
CA THR A 48 -1.62 14.23 -0.30
C THR A 48 -2.83 13.28 -0.27
N LEU A 49 -2.58 11.99 -0.57
CA LEU A 49 -3.56 10.90 -0.67
C LEU A 49 -4.60 11.12 -1.77
N ASP A 50 -4.25 11.88 -2.82
CA ASP A 50 -5.17 12.20 -3.92
C ASP A 50 -5.40 10.99 -4.85
N THR A 51 -4.46 10.04 -4.85
CA THR A 51 -4.54 8.82 -5.64
C THR A 51 -4.42 7.56 -4.77
N PRO A 52 -5.06 6.44 -5.14
CA PRO A 52 -4.90 5.19 -4.41
C PRO A 52 -3.49 4.60 -4.57
N PHE A 53 -2.78 4.92 -5.66
CA PHE A 53 -1.40 4.49 -5.89
C PHE A 53 -0.43 5.08 -4.85
N GLN A 54 -0.59 6.36 -4.50
CA GLN A 54 0.16 7.01 -3.42
C GLN A 54 -0.08 6.30 -2.08
N THR A 55 -1.35 6.12 -1.69
CA THR A 55 -1.71 5.45 -0.43
C THR A 55 -1.17 4.03 -0.36
N ALA A 56 -1.16 3.31 -1.49
CA ALA A 56 -0.58 1.97 -1.58
C ALA A 56 0.94 1.97 -1.35
N ALA A 57 1.68 2.88 -1.99
CA ALA A 57 3.11 3.00 -1.78
C ALA A 57 3.46 3.40 -0.33
N LEU A 58 2.73 4.36 0.25
CA LEU A 58 2.90 4.76 1.64
C LEU A 58 2.58 3.63 2.63
N THR A 59 1.66 2.73 2.29
CA THR A 59 1.36 1.55 3.12
C THR A 59 2.56 0.62 3.25
N VAL A 60 3.34 0.43 2.18
CA VAL A 60 4.59 -0.35 2.25
C VAL A 60 5.58 0.30 3.21
N LEU A 61 5.76 1.62 3.14
CA LEU A 61 6.62 2.37 4.07
C LEU A 61 6.15 2.23 5.52
N ALA A 62 4.84 2.33 5.75
CA ALA A 62 4.25 2.17 7.09
C ALA A 62 4.47 0.75 7.65
N LEU A 63 4.44 -0.28 6.80
CA LEU A 63 4.75 -1.66 7.19
C LEU A 63 6.25 -1.85 7.49
N CYS A 64 7.15 -1.21 6.74
CA CYS A 64 8.57 -1.16 7.06
C CYS A 64 8.80 -0.53 8.43
N ALA A 65 8.18 0.62 8.68
CA ALA A 65 8.23 1.29 9.98
C ALA A 65 7.66 0.38 11.08
N TYR A 66 6.54 -0.31 10.87
CA TYR A 66 5.97 -1.23 11.85
C TYR A 66 6.91 -2.41 12.19
N ALA A 67 7.63 -2.92 11.19
CA ALA A 67 8.61 -3.99 11.38
C ALA A 67 9.83 -3.52 12.21
N ALA A 68 10.19 -2.24 12.13
CA ALA A 68 11.28 -1.63 12.91
C ALA A 68 10.80 -1.17 14.31
N ASP A 69 9.68 -0.46 14.37
CA ASP A 69 9.04 0.06 15.57
C ASP A 69 7.51 0.00 15.43
N ARG A 70 6.89 -0.83 16.29
CA ARG A 70 5.45 -1.10 16.25
C ARG A 70 4.61 0.16 16.44
N GLN A 71 5.04 1.08 17.31
CA GLN A 71 4.25 2.25 17.64
C GLN A 71 4.27 3.24 16.45
N ILE A 72 5.45 3.52 15.91
CA ILE A 72 5.61 4.41 14.75
C ILE A 72 4.83 3.88 13.55
N GLY A 73 5.00 2.59 13.24
CA GLY A 73 4.26 1.96 12.13
C GLY A 73 2.75 1.95 12.36
N GLN A 74 2.30 1.75 13.60
CA GLN A 74 0.87 1.80 13.93
C GLN A 74 0.30 3.20 13.70
N ASP A 75 1.02 4.25 14.08
CA ASP A 75 0.59 5.63 13.87
C ASP A 75 0.49 5.96 12.37
N MET A 76 1.48 5.53 11.58
CA MET A 76 1.45 5.63 10.11
C MET A 76 0.28 4.88 9.49
N LEU A 77 0.05 3.62 9.87
CA LEU A 77 -1.04 2.80 9.35
C LEU A 77 -2.41 3.37 9.76
N ASN A 78 -2.55 3.87 10.99
CA ASN A 78 -3.78 4.50 11.45
C ASN A 78 -4.10 5.78 10.68
N TRP A 79 -3.09 6.60 10.39
CA TRP A 79 -3.26 7.77 9.52
C TRP A 79 -3.75 7.37 8.12
N LEU A 80 -3.14 6.35 7.50
CA LEU A 80 -3.53 5.84 6.19
C LEU A 80 -4.95 5.22 6.19
N ARG A 81 -5.44 4.71 7.33
CA ARG A 81 -6.80 4.15 7.46
C ARG A 81 -7.87 5.19 7.82
N GLY A 82 -7.47 6.44 8.08
CA GLY A 82 -8.38 7.53 8.41
C GLY A 82 -9.23 7.23 9.65
N PRO A 83 -10.58 7.26 9.57
CA PRO A 83 -11.46 7.11 10.74
C PRO A 83 -11.55 5.67 11.28
N ARG A 84 -10.83 4.71 10.69
CA ARG A 84 -10.90 3.28 11.04
C ARG A 84 -9.53 2.77 11.50
N PRO A 85 -9.05 3.13 12.69
CA PRO A 85 -7.76 2.66 13.18
C PRO A 85 -7.68 1.13 13.22
N LEU A 86 -6.46 0.60 13.30
CA LEU A 86 -6.19 -0.82 13.54
C LEU A 86 -6.82 -1.24 14.87
N ASN A 87 -7.56 -2.34 14.85
CA ASN A 87 -8.09 -2.93 16.07
C ASN A 87 -7.13 -4.02 16.60
N GLY A 88 -7.47 -4.64 17.73
CA GLY A 88 -6.62 -5.68 18.34
C GLY A 88 -6.37 -6.89 17.42
N GLN A 89 -7.34 -7.26 16.58
CA GLN A 89 -7.18 -8.33 15.60
C GLN A 89 -6.19 -7.94 14.49
N ASP A 90 -6.31 -6.72 13.96
CA ASP A 90 -5.36 -6.18 12.97
C ASP A 90 -3.93 -6.18 13.54
N ILE A 91 -3.76 -5.71 14.78
CA ILE A 91 -2.46 -5.65 15.47
C ILE A 91 -1.90 -7.07 15.71
N SER A 92 -2.72 -8.01 16.19
CA SER A 92 -2.30 -9.41 16.36
C SER A 92 -1.83 -10.00 15.05
N PHE A 93 -2.56 -9.77 13.96
CA PHE A 93 -2.17 -10.23 12.63
C PHE A 93 -0.81 -9.66 12.21
N LEU A 94 -0.58 -8.34 12.33
CA LEU A 94 0.71 -7.74 11.97
C LEU A 94 1.87 -8.34 12.78
N ASN A 95 1.69 -8.49 14.10
CA ASN A 95 2.67 -9.11 14.98
C ASN A 95 2.98 -10.55 14.61
N ASP A 96 1.95 -11.35 14.34
CA ASP A 96 2.11 -12.77 13.96
C ASP A 96 2.81 -12.95 12.62
N ARG A 97 2.69 -11.98 11.71
CA ARG A 97 3.39 -12.05 10.43
C ARG A 97 4.85 -11.61 10.50
N LEU A 98 5.19 -10.70 11.41
CA LEU A 98 6.53 -10.09 11.50
C LEU A 98 7.44 -10.71 12.58
N ARG A 99 6.92 -11.60 13.42
CA ARG A 99 7.69 -12.39 14.39
C ARG A 99 8.70 -13.34 13.74
N ASP A 100 9.54 -13.96 14.57
CA ASP A 100 10.47 -15.03 14.19
C ASP A 100 11.42 -14.66 13.04
N GLY A 101 11.93 -13.42 13.04
CA GLY A 101 12.89 -12.94 12.06
C GLY A 101 12.30 -12.53 10.70
N LYS A 102 10.96 -12.42 10.59
CA LYS A 102 10.26 -12.08 9.33
C LYS A 102 10.09 -10.58 9.08
N THR A 103 10.89 -9.75 9.73
CA THR A 103 10.88 -8.29 9.53
C THR A 103 11.29 -7.87 8.11
N TYR A 104 11.85 -8.80 7.31
CA TYR A 104 12.14 -8.59 5.88
C TYR A 104 10.89 -8.55 4.99
N LEU A 105 9.71 -9.01 5.45
CA LEU A 105 8.52 -9.13 4.59
C LEU A 105 8.10 -7.83 3.89
N PRO A 106 8.02 -6.67 4.57
CA PRO A 106 7.69 -5.41 3.91
C PRO A 106 8.72 -5.01 2.84
N PHE A 107 9.99 -5.43 3.00
CA PHE A 107 11.06 -5.08 2.05
C PHE A 107 10.96 -5.83 0.73
N THR A 108 10.16 -6.89 0.64
CA THR A 108 9.96 -7.66 -0.60
C THR A 108 9.27 -6.86 -1.72
N TYR A 109 8.65 -5.72 -1.39
CA TYR A 109 7.92 -4.87 -2.34
C TYR A 109 8.76 -3.77 -2.98
N PHE A 110 10.02 -3.64 -2.57
CA PHE A 110 10.95 -2.74 -3.23
C PHE A 110 11.52 -3.38 -4.49
N VAL A 111 11.64 -2.59 -5.55
CA VAL A 111 12.31 -2.98 -6.79
C VAL A 111 13.75 -3.39 -6.46
N GLY A 112 14.17 -4.55 -7.00
CA GLY A 112 15.49 -5.12 -6.77
C GLY A 112 15.62 -5.95 -5.49
N SER A 113 14.58 -6.04 -4.67
CA SER A 113 14.53 -6.94 -3.50
C SER A 113 14.26 -8.37 -3.95
N THR A 114 15.10 -9.34 -3.60
CA THR A 114 14.99 -10.75 -4.03
C THR A 114 15.37 -11.71 -2.90
N PRO A 115 15.03 -13.02 -2.99
CA PRO A 115 15.51 -14.00 -2.01
C PRO A 115 17.04 -14.04 -1.94
N ASP A 116 17.73 -13.90 -3.07
CA ASP A 116 19.19 -13.99 -3.18
C ASP A 116 19.93 -12.87 -2.45
N ASN A 117 19.36 -11.66 -2.41
CA ASN A 117 19.92 -10.55 -1.65
C ASN A 117 19.27 -10.37 -0.27
N ASN A 118 18.58 -11.39 0.22
CA ASN A 118 17.88 -11.38 1.51
C ASN A 118 16.83 -10.27 1.64
N TYR A 119 16.24 -9.87 0.52
CA TYR A 119 15.31 -8.74 0.44
C TYR A 119 15.93 -7.41 0.90
N THR A 120 17.17 -7.16 0.48
CA THR A 120 17.92 -5.93 0.79
C THR A 120 17.92 -5.01 -0.44
N PRO A 121 16.92 -4.13 -0.62
CA PRO A 121 16.89 -3.20 -1.74
C PRO A 121 17.97 -2.12 -1.62
N THR A 122 18.41 -1.60 -2.75
CA THR A 122 19.35 -0.47 -2.81
C THR A 122 18.63 0.87 -2.81
N GLN A 123 19.30 1.90 -2.32
CA GLN A 123 18.81 3.26 -2.42
C GLN A 123 19.03 3.85 -3.82
N PRO A 124 18.13 4.73 -4.30
CA PRO A 124 16.90 5.14 -3.64
C PRO A 124 15.82 4.04 -3.69
N TYR A 125 15.04 3.92 -2.62
CA TYR A 125 14.02 2.89 -2.50
C TYR A 125 12.89 3.13 -3.51
N THR A 126 12.58 2.14 -4.34
CA THR A 126 11.52 2.27 -5.35
C THR A 126 10.44 1.22 -5.15
N ILE A 127 9.18 1.65 -5.12
CA ILE A 127 7.99 0.78 -5.07
C ILE A 127 7.22 0.94 -6.38
N ARG A 128 6.79 -0.18 -6.98
CA ARG A 128 5.90 -0.18 -8.14
C ARG A 128 4.49 -0.57 -7.70
N VAL A 129 3.49 0.16 -8.16
CA VAL A 129 2.07 -0.13 -7.91
C VAL A 129 1.33 -0.22 -9.24
N GLU A 130 0.51 -1.24 -9.39
CA GLU A 130 -0.11 -1.63 -10.65
C GLU A 130 -1.63 -1.73 -10.51
N SER A 131 -2.35 -1.35 -11.56
CA SER A 131 -3.77 -1.64 -11.75
C SER A 131 -3.99 -2.60 -12.91
N ASN A 132 -5.14 -3.24 -12.93
CA ASN A 132 -5.60 -4.05 -14.06
C ASN A 132 -7.13 -3.92 -14.20
N HIS A 133 -7.73 -4.74 -15.07
CA HIS A 133 -9.17 -4.73 -15.33
C HIS A 133 -10.04 -4.96 -14.09
N VAL A 134 -9.55 -5.62 -13.04
CA VAL A 134 -10.32 -5.83 -11.80
C VAL A 134 -10.18 -4.68 -10.79
N SER A 135 -9.35 -3.68 -11.07
CA SER A 135 -9.02 -2.63 -10.10
C SER A 135 -10.18 -1.71 -9.73
N VAL A 136 -11.20 -1.60 -10.60
CA VAL A 136 -12.35 -0.67 -10.47
C VAL A 136 -13.70 -1.39 -10.39
N GLU A 137 -13.73 -2.69 -10.12
CA GLU A 137 -14.97 -3.47 -10.10
C GLU A 137 -15.95 -3.03 -9.00
N GLU A 138 -15.43 -2.49 -7.88
CA GLU A 138 -16.25 -2.09 -6.74
C GLU A 138 -16.29 -0.55 -6.62
N GLN A 139 -17.50 0.01 -6.71
CA GLN A 139 -17.69 1.45 -6.66
C GLN A 139 -17.15 2.07 -5.36
N GLY A 140 -16.31 3.10 -5.51
CA GLY A 140 -15.69 3.81 -4.38
C GLY A 140 -14.47 3.10 -3.78
N TYR A 141 -14.04 2.00 -4.40
CA TYR A 141 -12.83 1.27 -4.02
C TYR A 141 -11.88 1.12 -5.21
N MET A 142 -10.61 0.87 -4.88
CA MET A 142 -9.58 0.56 -5.85
C MET A 142 -8.78 -0.64 -5.34
N LYS A 143 -8.74 -1.71 -6.11
CA LYS A 143 -7.87 -2.88 -5.85
C LYS A 143 -6.60 -2.74 -6.69
N LEU A 144 -5.48 -2.48 -6.04
CA LEU A 144 -4.17 -2.37 -6.68
C LEU A 144 -3.30 -3.58 -6.36
N PHE A 145 -2.20 -3.69 -7.08
CA PHE A 145 -1.29 -4.82 -7.04
C PHE A 145 0.14 -4.31 -6.90
N ILE A 146 0.92 -4.89 -6.00
CA ILE A 146 2.32 -4.50 -5.77
C ILE A 146 3.21 -5.72 -6.07
N PRO A 147 4.10 -5.64 -7.07
CA PRO A 147 5.06 -6.70 -7.34
C PRO A 147 5.87 -7.06 -6.10
N CYS A 148 6.07 -8.36 -5.89
CA CYS A 148 6.75 -8.90 -4.72
C CYS A 148 7.92 -9.75 -5.18
N GLY A 149 9.15 -9.38 -4.81
CA GLY A 149 10.35 -10.11 -5.20
C GLY A 149 10.42 -11.54 -4.67
N GLY A 150 9.57 -11.89 -3.70
CA GLY A 150 9.50 -13.22 -3.10
C GLY A 150 8.30 -14.07 -3.52
N ALA A 151 7.48 -13.63 -4.47
CA ALA A 151 6.30 -14.35 -4.96
C ALA A 151 6.24 -14.34 -6.50
N ASP A 152 5.44 -15.23 -7.10
CA ASP A 152 5.21 -15.23 -8.55
C ASP A 152 4.23 -14.13 -8.98
N ASP A 153 3.22 -13.88 -8.15
CA ASP A 153 2.18 -12.89 -8.42
C ASP A 153 2.32 -11.65 -7.52
N PRO A 154 2.01 -10.45 -8.06
CA PRO A 154 1.83 -9.24 -7.27
C PRO A 154 0.81 -9.42 -6.13
N ARG A 155 1.04 -8.75 -4.99
CA ARG A 155 0.12 -8.84 -3.84
C ARG A 155 -0.94 -7.73 -3.89
N PRO A 156 -2.21 -8.06 -3.63
CA PRO A 156 -3.27 -7.07 -3.70
C PRO A 156 -3.29 -6.16 -2.48
N ILE A 157 -3.79 -4.96 -2.68
CA ILE A 157 -4.13 -3.98 -1.65
C ILE A 157 -5.41 -3.27 -2.07
N LYS A 158 -6.32 -3.02 -1.13
CA LYS A 158 -7.60 -2.36 -1.39
C LYS A 158 -7.64 -1.01 -0.70
N LEU A 159 -8.01 0.00 -1.47
CA LEU A 159 -8.12 1.39 -1.05
C LEU A 159 -9.56 1.82 -1.20
N ARG A 160 -10.00 2.74 -0.34
CA ARG A 160 -11.36 3.32 -0.37
C ARG A 160 -11.27 4.82 -0.55
N GLN A 161 -12.04 5.35 -1.49
CA GLN A 161 -12.18 6.78 -1.65
C GLN A 161 -13.15 7.34 -0.62
N ARG A 162 -12.75 8.41 0.06
CA ARG A 162 -13.65 9.19 0.90
C ARG A 162 -14.37 10.23 0.03
N VAL A 163 -15.70 10.16 0.00
CA VAL A 163 -16.53 10.99 -0.90
C VAL A 163 -16.43 12.48 -0.61
N SER A 164 -16.22 12.88 0.65
CA SER A 164 -16.24 14.30 1.05
C SER A 164 -15.11 15.14 0.44
N ASP A 165 -13.95 14.54 0.19
CA ASP A 165 -12.74 15.24 -0.27
C ASP A 165 -11.96 14.47 -1.33
N GLY A 166 -12.44 13.31 -1.79
CA GLY A 166 -11.84 12.53 -2.87
C GLY A 166 -10.57 11.77 -2.48
N LYS A 167 -10.11 11.86 -1.24
CA LYS A 167 -8.87 11.22 -0.77
C LYS A 167 -9.01 9.71 -0.61
N TRP A 168 -7.90 9.00 -0.77
CA TRP A 168 -7.83 7.55 -0.73
C TRP A 168 -7.20 7.02 0.54
N PHE A 169 -7.89 6.11 1.20
CA PHE A 169 -7.48 5.53 2.47
C PHE A 169 -7.29 4.02 2.34
N LEU A 170 -6.37 3.46 3.13
CA LEU A 170 -6.15 2.04 3.25
C LEU A 170 -7.42 1.35 3.78
N TRP A 171 -7.94 0.39 3.00
CA TRP A 171 -9.09 -0.41 3.39
C TRP A 171 -8.66 -1.80 3.87
N GLU A 172 -7.93 -2.54 3.03
CA GLU A 172 -7.41 -3.89 3.29
C GLU A 172 -6.01 -4.05 2.68
N GLN A 173 -5.13 -4.82 3.33
CA GLN A 173 -3.80 -5.16 2.82
C GLN A 173 -3.55 -6.66 2.92
N TYR A 174 -2.91 -7.21 1.89
CA TYR A 174 -2.50 -8.61 1.81
C TYR A 174 -0.98 -8.74 1.62
N LEU A 175 -0.24 -7.77 2.17
CA LEU A 175 1.18 -7.57 1.92
C LEU A 175 2.08 -8.39 2.87
N LEU A 176 1.52 -9.04 3.89
CA LEU A 176 2.28 -9.85 4.85
C LEU A 176 2.02 -11.36 4.71
N THR A 177 1.74 -11.82 3.49
CA THR A 177 1.66 -13.24 3.16
C THR A 177 3.05 -13.87 3.04
N GLY A 178 3.13 -15.20 3.17
CA GLY A 178 4.39 -15.92 2.98
C GLY A 178 5.03 -15.66 1.61
N VAL A 179 6.36 -15.62 1.61
CA VAL A 179 7.22 -15.44 0.43
C VAL A 179 8.33 -16.49 0.47
N ARG A 180 9.08 -16.63 -0.63
CA ARG A 180 10.29 -17.47 -0.67
C ARG A 180 11.24 -17.14 0.49
N THR A 181 11.88 -18.16 1.05
CA THR A 181 12.82 -17.97 2.16
C THR A 181 14.04 -17.17 1.66
N PRO A 182 14.49 -16.14 2.40
CA PRO A 182 15.76 -15.46 2.11
C PRO A 182 16.92 -16.46 2.07
N LYS A 183 17.89 -16.25 1.19
CA LYS A 183 19.05 -17.15 1.05
C LYS A 183 19.80 -17.38 2.37
N ALA A 184 19.98 -16.33 3.17
CA ALA A 184 20.66 -16.41 4.46
C ALA A 184 19.87 -17.17 5.55
N ALA A 185 18.57 -17.40 5.33
CA ALA A 185 17.70 -18.14 6.25
C ALA A 185 17.38 -19.55 5.74
N ASP A 186 17.85 -19.92 4.55
CA ASP A 186 17.68 -21.25 3.99
C ASP A 186 18.81 -22.18 4.49
N PRO A 187 18.50 -23.21 5.30
CA PRO A 187 19.51 -24.13 5.82
C PRO A 187 20.11 -25.06 4.73
N TRP A 188 19.59 -25.01 3.50
CA TRP A 188 20.02 -25.82 2.37
C TRP A 188 20.58 -25.00 1.19
N ALA A 189 20.73 -23.68 1.35
CA ALA A 189 21.22 -22.78 0.29
C ALA A 189 22.72 -22.87 0.00
#